data_AF-A0AAV6VWJ6-F1
#
_entry.id   AF-A0AAV6VWJ6-F1
#
_cell.length_a   1.000
_cell.length_b   1.000
_cell.length_c   1.000
_cell.angle_alpha   90.00
_cell.angle_beta   90.00
_cell.angle_gamma   90.00
#
_symmetry.space_group_name_H-M   'P 1'
#
loop_
_entity.id
_entity.type
_entity.pdbx_description
1 polymer ?
#
loop_
_entity_poly.entity_id
_entity_poly.type
_entity_poly.pdbx_seq_one_letter_code
_entity_poly.pdbx_strand_id
1 'polypeptide(L)'
;MSVSAIRNSWKLTRVVSANRTLFSNCIPRSLFAVGQKNTRTITRSLFFLSRNRNPNPLGVTGISNKCSCCGLHTKGDEELAAFLTGEIDNEKKAHVAFDVSQLGGFQVCSTTKGAEVMLQKQLNDEMITIKANVNNSVDAEETVDDPNETKEQETEMRAKPEFTIEITKAKKILSFHCTYNHSMPDEEPETEPYNDSFQISEVSLHEGEFEDSTYVVSGDIMDGYLYDLLMNYLEERGISNDFADKMIVFFTSYEHQLYINLLKGMKSFIEK
;
A
#
# COMPACT_ATOMS: atom_id res chain seq x y z
N MET A 1 2.64 -50.28 50.59
CA MET A 1 3.93 -50.56 49.93
C MET A 1 4.14 -49.42 48.94
N SER A 2 4.84 -48.33 49.29
CA SER A 2 6.30 -48.10 49.10
C SER A 2 6.76 -48.63 47.73
N VAL A 3 7.34 -47.85 46.80
CA VAL A 3 8.58 -47.08 46.92
C VAL A 3 8.67 -45.95 45.86
N SER A 4 9.11 -44.78 46.35
CA SER A 4 9.97 -43.70 45.84
C SER A 4 10.44 -43.57 44.37
N ALA A 5 10.29 -42.32 43.89
CA ALA A 5 11.30 -41.36 43.37
C ALA A 5 12.12 -41.68 42.09
N ILE A 6 12.19 -40.69 41.19
CA ILE A 6 13.43 -40.08 40.67
C ILE A 6 13.13 -38.66 40.12
N ARG A 7 13.97 -37.72 40.55
CA ARG A 7 14.09 -36.31 40.14
C ARG A 7 14.89 -36.17 38.84
N ASN A 8 14.64 -35.10 38.08
CA ASN A 8 15.61 -34.28 37.30
C ASN A 8 14.77 -33.22 36.59
N SER A 9 14.76 -31.90 36.84
CA SER A 9 15.72 -30.87 37.27
C SER A 9 16.89 -30.66 36.30
N TRP A 10 16.61 -30.02 35.17
CA TRP A 10 17.62 -29.28 34.40
C TRP A 10 17.35 -27.79 34.57
N LYS A 11 18.15 -27.19 35.46
CA LYS A 11 18.35 -25.75 35.56
C LYS A 11 19.38 -25.36 34.51
N LEU A 12 19.04 -24.46 33.60
CA LEU A 12 20.02 -23.65 32.88
C LEU A 12 19.81 -22.20 33.29
N THR A 13 20.69 -21.78 34.20
CA THR A 13 20.87 -20.39 34.58
C THR A 13 22.13 -19.95 33.84
N ARG A 14 22.06 -18.92 33.00
CA ARG A 14 23.24 -18.13 32.64
C ARG A 14 22.95 -16.67 32.93
N VAL A 15 24.00 -16.05 33.44
CA VAL A 15 24.06 -14.84 34.25
C VAL A 15 24.58 -13.70 33.38
N VAL A 16 23.90 -12.56 33.48
CA VAL A 16 24.37 -11.16 33.48
C VAL A 16 25.20 -10.67 32.28
N SER A 17 24.65 -9.66 31.60
CA SER A 17 25.35 -8.39 31.38
C SER A 17 24.35 -7.25 31.37
N ALA A 18 24.44 -6.39 32.38
CA ALA A 18 23.76 -5.10 32.42
C ALA A 18 24.49 -4.11 31.50
N ASN A 19 23.75 -3.23 30.83
CA ASN A 19 24.09 -1.82 30.74
C ASN A 19 22.85 -0.99 30.40
N ARG A 20 22.45 -0.18 31.38
CA ARG A 20 21.58 0.98 31.20
C ARG A 20 22.39 2.08 30.50
N THR A 21 21.85 2.67 29.46
CA THR A 21 22.06 4.11 29.18
C THR A 21 20.80 4.68 28.54
N LEU A 22 20.11 5.49 29.33
CA LEU A 22 19.16 6.51 28.90
C LEU A 22 19.92 7.57 28.10
N PHE A 23 19.55 7.81 26.85
CA PHE A 23 19.71 9.12 26.22
C PHE A 23 18.59 9.34 25.21
N SER A 24 17.70 10.25 25.57
CA SER A 24 16.95 11.05 24.61
C SER A 24 17.93 11.74 23.67
N ASN A 25 17.62 11.82 22.38
CA ASN A 25 17.90 13.02 21.59
C ASN A 25 17.03 13.01 20.33
N CYS A 26 16.09 13.95 20.31
CA CYS A 26 15.56 14.54 19.09
C CYS A 26 16.66 15.33 18.36
N ILE A 27 16.26 16.01 17.27
CA ILE A 27 16.97 17.06 16.50
C ILE A 27 17.62 16.48 15.21
N PRO A 28 17.66 17.19 14.07
CA PRO A 28 16.57 17.76 13.26
C PRO A 28 16.80 17.51 11.74
N ARG A 29 15.87 18.01 10.91
CA ARG A 29 16.16 18.35 9.50
C ARG A 29 17.22 19.46 9.40
N SER A 30 18.29 19.24 8.64
CA SER A 30 19.08 20.30 7.97
C SER A 30 19.92 19.66 6.85
N LEU A 31 19.65 19.96 5.58
CA LEU A 31 20.34 20.97 4.76
C LEU A 31 21.85 20.76 4.60
N PHE A 32 22.21 20.45 3.34
CA PHE A 32 23.47 20.58 2.63
C PHE A 32 24.57 21.44 3.27
N ALA A 33 25.81 20.92 3.33
CA ALA A 33 26.93 21.37 2.48
C ALA A 33 28.32 20.92 3.02
N VAL A 34 29.01 20.09 2.23
CA VAL A 34 30.47 20.00 2.11
C VAL A 34 30.68 20.01 0.59
N GLY A 35 31.49 20.84 -0.06
CA GLY A 35 32.67 21.56 0.37
C GLY A 35 33.77 21.26 -0.64
N GLN A 36 33.71 21.87 -1.84
CA GLN A 36 34.90 21.95 -2.69
C GLN A 36 34.99 23.30 -3.40
N LYS A 37 36.19 23.85 -3.26
CA LYS A 37 36.63 25.20 -3.60
C LYS A 37 36.75 25.34 -5.12
N ASN A 38 36.19 26.39 -5.70
CA ASN A 38 37.05 27.35 -6.39
C ASN A 38 36.40 28.71 -6.58
N THR A 39 37.26 29.70 -6.40
CA THR A 39 37.02 31.13 -6.31
C THR A 39 36.56 31.74 -7.62
N ARG A 40 35.58 32.65 -7.57
CA ARG A 40 35.76 34.04 -8.04
C ARG A 40 34.64 34.94 -7.52
N THR A 41 35.08 35.87 -6.70
CA THR A 41 34.37 36.99 -6.09
C THR A 41 33.69 37.86 -7.16
N ILE A 42 32.37 38.01 -7.09
CA ILE A 42 31.71 39.23 -7.56
C ILE A 42 30.92 39.79 -6.37
N THR A 43 31.46 40.90 -5.87
CA THR A 43 30.91 41.73 -4.81
C THR A 43 29.48 42.18 -5.14
N ARG A 44 28.60 42.05 -4.14
CA ARG A 44 27.28 42.67 -4.11
C ARG A 44 27.36 44.19 -4.26
N SER A 45 26.45 44.76 -5.04
CA SER A 45 26.07 46.16 -4.94
C SER A 45 24.59 46.29 -5.34
N LEU A 46 23.71 46.20 -4.36
CA LEU A 46 22.34 46.72 -4.44
C LEU A 46 22.31 48.02 -3.65
N PHE A 47 22.37 49.16 -4.34
CA PHE A 47 21.88 50.43 -3.80
C PHE A 47 21.41 51.33 -4.94
N PHE A 48 20.11 51.63 -4.90
CA PHE A 48 19.43 52.88 -5.26
C PHE A 48 19.84 53.60 -6.55
N LEU A 49 18.84 53.79 -7.43
CA LEU A 49 18.34 55.13 -7.79
C LEU A 49 17.03 54.99 -8.60
N SER A 50 15.90 55.08 -7.89
CA SER A 50 14.70 55.68 -8.46
C SER A 50 14.95 57.17 -8.54
N ARG A 51 14.99 57.72 -9.76
CA ARG A 51 14.91 59.17 -9.96
C ARG A 51 14.04 59.47 -11.17
N ASN A 52 12.80 59.78 -10.87
CA ASN A 52 11.86 60.40 -11.78
C ASN A 52 12.33 61.84 -12.09
N ARG A 53 12.76 62.09 -13.33
CA ARG A 53 12.80 63.43 -13.94
C ARG A 53 12.60 63.29 -15.45
N ASN A 54 11.38 63.56 -15.89
CA ASN A 54 11.08 63.92 -17.29
C ASN A 54 11.62 65.35 -17.54
N PRO A 55 12.06 65.68 -18.77
CA PRO A 55 11.08 66.00 -19.81
C PRO A 55 11.45 65.63 -21.28
N ASN A 56 10.40 65.17 -21.99
CA ASN A 56 10.03 65.51 -23.37
C ASN A 56 10.60 64.72 -24.58
N PRO A 57 9.82 64.66 -25.69
CA PRO A 57 9.34 63.39 -26.26
C PRO A 57 9.87 63.12 -27.69
N LEU A 58 9.47 61.96 -28.24
CA LEU A 58 9.56 61.45 -29.63
C LEU A 58 10.44 60.21 -29.74
N GLY A 59 9.84 59.07 -30.11
CA GLY A 59 10.60 57.87 -30.49
C GLY A 59 9.92 56.55 -30.16
N VAL A 60 8.89 56.23 -30.94
CA VAL A 60 8.32 54.91 -31.23
C VAL A 60 9.27 53.72 -31.00
N THR A 61 8.89 52.74 -30.18
CA THR A 61 8.58 51.33 -30.56
C THR A 61 8.38 50.50 -29.29
N GLY A 62 7.25 49.81 -29.23
CA GLY A 62 6.81 49.06 -28.07
C GLY A 62 7.72 47.87 -27.76
N ILE A 63 8.28 47.86 -26.56
CA ILE A 63 8.66 46.61 -25.91
C ILE A 63 7.41 46.14 -25.17
N SER A 64 6.62 45.32 -25.88
CA SER A 64 5.59 44.50 -25.27
C SER A 64 6.27 43.55 -24.30
N ASN A 65 6.37 43.96 -23.04
CA ASN A 65 6.63 43.05 -21.94
C ASN A 65 5.39 42.15 -21.85
N LYS A 66 5.39 41.09 -22.65
CA LYS A 66 4.46 39.98 -22.48
C LYS A 66 4.64 39.48 -21.05
N CYS A 67 3.62 39.81 -20.26
CA CYS A 67 3.20 39.22 -19.00
C CYS A 67 4.04 38.01 -18.58
N SER A 68 4.80 38.19 -17.51
CA SER A 68 5.31 37.13 -16.65
C SER A 68 4.13 36.45 -15.93
N CYS A 69 3.33 35.71 -16.70
CA CYS A 69 2.04 35.14 -16.27
C CYS A 69 1.76 33.79 -16.95
N CYS A 70 2.70 33.27 -17.74
CA CYS A 70 2.52 32.05 -18.52
C CYS A 70 3.27 30.92 -17.82
N GLY A 71 2.58 29.83 -17.52
CA GLY A 71 3.16 28.60 -16.98
C GLY A 71 4.39 28.17 -17.78
N LEU A 72 5.34 27.56 -17.08
CA LEU A 72 6.56 27.05 -17.68
C LEU A 72 6.23 25.77 -18.47
N HIS A 73 5.81 25.91 -19.73
CA HIS A 73 5.65 24.79 -20.65
C HIS A 73 6.95 24.58 -21.43
N THR A 74 7.63 23.48 -21.13
CA THR A 74 8.82 23.01 -21.80
C THR A 74 8.47 22.05 -22.94
N LYS A 75 9.41 21.78 -23.84
CA LYS A 75 9.24 20.73 -24.85
C LYS A 75 9.04 19.34 -24.23
N GLY A 76 9.61 19.10 -23.04
CA GLY A 76 9.41 17.85 -22.32
C GLY A 76 7.96 17.66 -21.87
N ASP A 77 7.27 18.76 -21.54
CA ASP A 77 5.85 18.72 -21.16
C ASP A 77 4.96 18.33 -22.35
N GLU A 78 5.29 18.82 -23.55
CA GLU A 78 4.59 18.46 -24.79
C GLU A 78 4.79 16.99 -25.16
N GLU A 79 6.04 16.51 -25.13
CA GLU A 79 6.37 15.10 -25.41
C GLU A 79 5.72 14.16 -24.39
N LEU A 80 5.74 14.53 -23.11
CA LEU A 80 5.13 13.73 -22.04
C LEU A 80 3.59 13.71 -22.16
N ALA A 81 2.95 14.84 -22.48
CA ALA A 81 1.50 14.88 -22.69
C ALA A 81 1.05 14.05 -23.90
N ALA A 82 1.82 14.06 -24.98
CA ALA A 82 1.56 13.23 -26.16
C ALA A 82 1.68 11.73 -25.82
N PHE A 83 2.75 11.35 -25.11
CA PHE A 83 2.95 9.98 -24.64
C PHE A 83 1.80 9.51 -23.73
N LEU A 84 1.47 10.29 -22.69
CA LEU A 84 0.39 9.97 -21.75
C LEU A 84 -0.96 9.79 -22.43
N THR A 85 -1.23 10.53 -23.52
CA THR A 85 -2.47 10.37 -24.27
C THR A 85 -2.56 9.00 -24.94
N GLY A 86 -1.47 8.56 -25.58
CA GLY A 86 -1.40 7.22 -26.16
C GLY A 86 -1.52 6.14 -25.10
N GLU A 87 -0.84 6.31 -23.97
CA GLU A 87 -0.83 5.34 -22.88
C GLU A 87 -2.21 5.18 -22.24
N ILE A 88 -2.89 6.29 -21.93
CA ILE A 88 -4.24 6.27 -21.37
C ILE A 88 -5.22 5.52 -22.29
N ASP A 89 -5.09 5.67 -23.60
CA ASP A 89 -5.98 5.02 -24.56
C ASP A 89 -5.65 3.54 -24.76
N ASN A 90 -4.40 3.13 -24.58
CA ASN A 90 -4.01 1.73 -24.55
C ASN A 90 -4.51 1.06 -23.28
N GLU A 91 -4.29 1.68 -22.12
CA GLU A 91 -4.68 1.12 -20.81
C GLU A 91 -6.19 1.00 -20.67
N LYS A 92 -6.97 1.96 -21.17
CA LYS A 92 -8.44 1.85 -21.21
C LYS A 92 -8.95 0.69 -22.07
N LYS A 93 -8.21 0.29 -23.11
CA LYS A 93 -8.58 -0.85 -23.95
C LYS A 93 -8.22 -2.17 -23.29
N ALA A 94 -7.13 -2.18 -22.53
CA ALA A 94 -6.68 -3.33 -21.75
C ALA A 94 -7.48 -3.52 -20.46
N HIS A 95 -8.11 -2.47 -19.92
CA HIS A 95 -8.88 -2.53 -18.68
C HIS A 95 -10.06 -3.50 -18.79
N VAL A 96 -10.03 -4.54 -17.96
CA VAL A 96 -11.14 -5.47 -17.78
C VAL A 96 -11.90 -5.06 -16.52
N ALA A 97 -13.12 -4.58 -16.70
CA ALA A 97 -14.00 -4.24 -15.58
C ALA A 97 -14.45 -5.51 -14.85
N PHE A 98 -14.23 -5.54 -13.53
CA PHE A 98 -14.72 -6.62 -12.68
C PHE A 98 -16.16 -6.37 -12.22
N ASP A 99 -17.01 -7.39 -12.30
CA ASP A 99 -18.37 -7.32 -11.76
C ASP A 99 -18.35 -7.66 -10.25
N VAL A 100 -18.52 -6.62 -9.44
CA VAL A 100 -18.59 -6.69 -7.97
C VAL A 100 -19.65 -7.67 -7.47
N SER A 101 -20.68 -7.97 -8.27
CA SER A 101 -21.72 -8.96 -7.95
C SER A 101 -21.16 -10.37 -7.71
N GLN A 102 -19.96 -10.65 -8.22
CA GLN A 102 -19.27 -11.93 -8.05
C GLN A 102 -18.72 -12.16 -6.63
N LEU A 103 -18.62 -11.10 -5.80
CA LEU A 103 -18.10 -11.16 -4.43
C LEU A 103 -19.13 -11.66 -3.41
N GLY A 104 -19.96 -12.66 -3.75
CA GLY A 104 -20.73 -13.44 -2.76
C GLY A 104 -21.62 -12.62 -1.79
N GLY A 105 -22.19 -11.52 -2.27
CA GLY A 105 -23.07 -10.63 -1.49
C GLY A 105 -22.37 -9.51 -0.71
N PHE A 106 -21.04 -9.37 -0.86
CA PHE A 106 -20.32 -8.18 -0.41
C PHE A 106 -20.61 -7.01 -1.34
N GLN A 107 -20.88 -5.84 -0.75
CA GLN A 107 -21.07 -4.59 -1.48
C GLN A 107 -19.86 -3.68 -1.26
N VAL A 108 -19.40 -3.02 -2.31
CA VAL A 108 -18.40 -1.95 -2.18
C VAL A 108 -19.06 -0.78 -1.46
N CYS A 109 -18.52 -0.44 -0.30
CA CYS A 109 -19.05 0.62 0.53
C CYS A 109 -18.78 1.98 -0.13
N SER A 110 -19.77 2.88 -0.11
CA SER A 110 -19.69 4.22 -0.73
C SER A 110 -18.59 5.12 -0.15
N THR A 111 -17.93 4.70 0.93
CA THR A 111 -16.82 5.41 1.59
C THR A 111 -15.45 4.99 1.05
N THR A 112 -15.39 4.22 -0.04
CA THR A 112 -14.15 3.93 -0.77
C THR A 112 -13.50 5.25 -1.22
N LYS A 113 -12.30 5.58 -0.70
CA LYS A 113 -11.60 6.85 -0.97
C LYS A 113 -10.22 6.55 -1.57
N GLY A 114 -10.04 6.92 -2.83
CA GLY A 114 -8.73 6.77 -3.50
C GLY A 114 -8.30 5.31 -3.56
N ALA A 115 -7.21 4.96 -2.88
CA ALA A 115 -6.67 3.60 -2.87
C ALA A 115 -7.22 2.69 -1.76
N GLU A 116 -8.03 3.23 -0.85
CA GLU A 116 -8.64 2.48 0.26
C GLU A 116 -9.99 1.91 -0.17
N VAL A 117 -10.10 0.58 -0.09
CA VAL A 117 -11.29 -0.18 -0.45
C VAL A 117 -11.93 -0.77 0.79
N MET A 118 -13.25 -0.58 0.88
CA MET A 118 -14.06 -1.16 1.96
C MET A 118 -15.20 -1.97 1.38
N LEU A 119 -15.23 -3.27 1.68
CA LEU A 119 -16.32 -4.18 1.34
C LEU A 119 -17.14 -4.46 2.58
N GLN A 120 -18.47 -4.43 2.46
CA GLN A 120 -19.36 -4.72 3.58
C GLN A 120 -20.39 -5.78 3.20
N LYS A 121 -20.63 -6.68 4.15
CA LYS A 121 -21.69 -7.69 4.09
C LYS A 121 -22.37 -7.78 5.43
N GLN A 122 -23.69 -7.70 5.41
CA GLN A 122 -24.50 -7.96 6.59
C GLN A 122 -24.96 -9.41 6.58
N LEU A 123 -24.65 -10.15 7.64
CA LEU A 123 -25.01 -11.55 7.80
C LEU A 123 -25.69 -11.72 9.16
N ASN A 124 -27.01 -11.93 9.14
CA ASN A 124 -27.85 -11.97 10.33
C ASN A 124 -27.67 -10.70 11.19
N ASP A 125 -27.25 -10.86 12.45
CA ASP A 125 -26.98 -9.78 13.41
C ASP A 125 -25.51 -9.32 13.42
N GLU A 126 -24.71 -9.77 12.46
CA GLU A 126 -23.28 -9.44 12.34
C GLU A 126 -23.02 -8.58 11.11
N MET A 127 -22.13 -7.61 11.24
CA MET A 127 -21.63 -6.81 10.13
C MET A 127 -20.17 -7.17 9.88
N ILE A 128 -19.91 -7.67 8.67
CA ILE A 128 -18.57 -8.04 8.20
C ILE A 128 -18.09 -6.89 7.32
N THR A 129 -16.97 -6.27 7.69
CA THR A 129 -16.30 -5.22 6.90
C THR A 129 -14.90 -5.69 6.55
N ILE A 130 -14.52 -5.61 5.28
CA ILE A 130 -13.16 -5.89 4.82
C ILE A 130 -12.57 -4.57 4.36
N LYS A 131 -11.41 -4.20 4.90
CA LYS A 131 -10.66 -3.00 4.55
C LYS A 131 -9.34 -3.40 3.91
N ALA A 132 -9.02 -2.83 2.77
CA ALA A 132 -7.76 -3.08 2.07
C ALA A 132 -7.23 -1.79 1.44
N ASN A 133 -5.92 -1.73 1.22
CA ASN A 133 -5.28 -0.62 0.54
C ASN A 133 -4.46 -1.14 -0.64
N VAL A 134 -4.78 -0.67 -1.84
CA VAL A 134 -4.25 -1.20 -3.10
C VAL A 134 -2.89 -0.56 -3.48
N ASN A 135 -2.37 0.35 -2.65
CA ASN A 135 -1.05 0.94 -2.91
C ASN A 135 0.06 -0.10 -2.80
N ASN A 136 0.95 -0.13 -3.78
CA ASN A 136 2.14 -1.01 -3.83
C ASN A 136 1.79 -2.50 -3.67
N SER A 137 0.59 -2.92 -4.09
CA SER A 137 0.13 -4.30 -3.90
C SER A 137 0.26 -5.18 -5.14
N VAL A 138 0.81 -4.67 -6.25
CA VAL A 138 0.92 -5.43 -7.50
C VAL A 138 2.16 -6.30 -7.45
N ASP A 139 1.94 -7.61 -7.43
CA ASP A 139 2.99 -8.61 -7.62
C ASP A 139 3.06 -8.96 -9.11
N ALA A 140 4.21 -8.68 -9.71
CA ALA A 140 4.58 -9.28 -10.98
C ALA A 140 5.21 -10.64 -10.66
N GLU A 141 4.40 -11.69 -10.58
CA GLU A 141 4.95 -13.04 -10.43
C GLU A 141 5.75 -13.38 -11.69
N GLU A 142 7.08 -13.48 -11.57
CA GLU A 142 7.89 -14.09 -12.62
C GLU A 142 7.47 -15.56 -12.71
N THR A 143 6.66 -15.89 -13.72
CA THR A 143 6.46 -17.27 -14.11
C THR A 143 7.83 -17.84 -14.45
N VAL A 144 8.35 -18.72 -13.58
CA VAL A 144 9.55 -19.49 -13.87
C VAL A 144 9.31 -20.22 -15.19
N ASP A 145 10.10 -19.86 -16.21
CA ASP A 145 10.09 -20.51 -17.52
C ASP A 145 10.34 -22.01 -17.33
N ASP A 146 9.28 -22.82 -17.26
CA ASP A 146 9.41 -24.26 -17.43
C ASP A 146 9.74 -24.49 -18.92
N PRO A 147 10.95 -25.00 -19.27
CA PRO A 147 11.41 -25.09 -20.65
C PRO A 147 10.59 -26.07 -21.52
N ASN A 148 9.51 -26.67 -21.00
CA ASN A 148 8.62 -27.58 -21.70
C ASN A 148 7.20 -27.05 -22.00
N GLU A 149 6.80 -25.85 -21.55
CA GLU A 149 5.49 -25.29 -21.90
C GLU A 149 5.59 -24.19 -22.96
N THR A 150 5.25 -24.54 -24.19
CA THR A 150 5.13 -23.60 -25.33
C THR A 150 3.82 -22.79 -25.24
N LYS A 151 3.65 -22.05 -24.14
CA LYS A 151 2.63 -21.01 -24.04
C LYS A 151 3.29 -19.81 -23.37
N GLU A 152 3.42 -18.74 -24.13
CA GLU A 152 3.58 -17.38 -23.61
C GLU A 152 2.37 -17.11 -22.69
N GLN A 153 2.43 -17.58 -21.44
CA GLN A 153 1.53 -17.10 -20.40
C GLN A 153 2.02 -15.69 -20.09
N GLU A 154 1.33 -14.71 -20.67
CA GLU A 154 1.47 -13.30 -20.30
C GLU A 154 1.51 -13.24 -18.76
N THR A 155 2.60 -12.72 -18.21
CA THR A 155 2.76 -12.50 -16.78
C THR A 155 1.56 -11.70 -16.26
N GLU A 156 0.58 -12.37 -15.66
CA GLU A 156 -0.64 -11.72 -15.20
C GLU A 156 -0.30 -10.93 -13.94
N MET A 157 -0.14 -9.61 -14.09
CA MET A 157 0.06 -8.71 -12.96
C MET A 157 -1.15 -8.81 -12.03
N ARG A 158 -0.94 -9.24 -10.78
CA ARG A 158 -2.01 -9.44 -9.80
C ARG A 158 -1.80 -8.55 -8.58
N ALA A 159 -2.85 -7.85 -8.18
CA ALA A 159 -2.83 -7.06 -6.95
C ALA A 159 -3.23 -7.92 -5.74
N LYS A 160 -2.30 -8.10 -4.80
CA LYS A 160 -2.47 -8.86 -3.55
C LYS A 160 -2.25 -7.95 -2.32
N PRO A 161 -3.12 -6.96 -2.08
CA PRO A 161 -2.96 -6.08 -0.92
C PRO A 161 -3.22 -6.83 0.39
N GLU A 162 -2.56 -6.40 1.46
CA GLU A 162 -2.95 -6.80 2.81
C GLU A 162 -4.36 -6.28 3.11
N PHE A 163 -5.14 -7.07 3.83
CA PHE A 163 -6.52 -6.74 4.13
C PHE A 163 -6.87 -7.05 5.58
N THR A 164 -7.79 -6.27 6.13
CA THR A 164 -8.27 -6.41 7.50
C THR A 164 -9.76 -6.76 7.47
N ILE A 165 -10.12 -7.86 8.11
CA ILE A 165 -11.50 -8.29 8.29
C ILE A 165 -11.96 -7.86 9.67
N GLU A 166 -13.03 -7.07 9.73
CA GLU A 166 -13.68 -6.63 10.96
C GLU A 166 -15.06 -7.27 11.06
N ILE A 167 -15.29 -8.06 12.10
CA ILE A 167 -16.58 -8.67 12.39
C ILE A 167 -17.17 -7.99 13.61
N THR A 168 -18.18 -7.17 13.38
CA THR A 168 -18.88 -6.43 14.43
C THR A 168 -20.05 -7.24 14.96
N LYS A 169 -20.02 -7.52 16.27
CA LYS A 169 -21.16 -8.10 17.01
C LYS A 169 -21.53 -7.19 18.18
N ALA A 170 -22.75 -6.66 18.14
CA ALA A 170 -23.24 -5.69 19.12
C ALA A 170 -22.35 -4.45 19.27
N LYS A 171 -21.43 -4.43 20.24
CA LYS A 171 -20.49 -3.31 20.51
C LYS A 171 -19.02 -3.69 20.35
N LYS A 172 -18.73 -4.96 20.09
CA LYS A 172 -17.37 -5.48 19.98
C LYS A 172 -17.03 -5.78 18.53
N ILE A 173 -15.80 -5.50 18.18
CA ILE A 173 -15.24 -5.75 16.85
C ILE A 173 -14.09 -6.72 17.03
N LEU A 174 -14.20 -7.87 16.37
CA LEU A 174 -13.12 -8.82 16.24
C LEU A 174 -12.45 -8.57 14.89
N SER A 175 -11.17 -8.21 14.93
CA SER A 175 -10.40 -7.81 13.75
C SER A 175 -9.30 -8.81 13.46
N PHE A 176 -9.19 -9.19 12.20
CA PHE A 176 -8.19 -10.08 11.65
C PHE A 176 -7.40 -9.32 10.60
N HIS A 177 -6.10 -9.21 10.78
CA HIS A 177 -5.20 -8.72 9.76
C HIS A 177 -4.68 -9.92 8.97
N CYS A 178 -4.86 -9.88 7.65
CA CYS A 178 -4.62 -11.00 6.75
C CYS A 178 -3.68 -10.61 5.62
N THR A 179 -2.83 -11.56 5.23
CA THR A 179 -1.87 -11.44 4.13
C THR A 179 -2.07 -12.61 3.18
N TYR A 180 -1.94 -12.37 1.88
CA TYR A 180 -1.95 -13.47 0.91
C TYR A 180 -0.72 -14.36 1.09
N ASN A 181 -0.91 -15.66 0.95
CA ASN A 181 0.23 -16.58 0.97
C ASN A 181 0.98 -16.43 -0.35
N HIS A 182 2.29 -16.23 -0.26
CA HIS A 182 3.13 -16.27 -1.44
C HIS A 182 3.34 -17.75 -1.76
N SER A 183 2.87 -18.20 -2.92
CA SER A 183 3.15 -19.55 -3.39
C SER A 183 4.64 -19.66 -3.72
N MET A 184 5.47 -19.94 -2.72
CA MET A 184 6.85 -20.35 -2.94
C MET A 184 6.82 -21.78 -3.52
N PRO A 185 7.36 -22.02 -4.72
CA PRO A 185 7.31 -23.35 -5.33
C PRO A 185 8.19 -24.42 -4.67
N ASP A 186 8.94 -24.09 -3.60
CA ASP A 186 10.00 -24.93 -3.03
C ASP A 186 9.88 -25.16 -1.51
N GLU A 187 8.68 -25.32 -0.95
CA GLU A 187 8.57 -25.83 0.43
C GLU A 187 8.45 -27.35 0.46
N GLU A 188 9.41 -27.98 1.15
CA GLU A 188 9.62 -29.42 1.28
C GLU A 188 8.33 -30.17 1.72
N PRO A 189 8.10 -31.41 1.23
CA PRO A 189 6.84 -32.15 1.37
C PRO A 189 6.61 -32.78 2.76
N GLU A 190 7.18 -32.22 3.83
CA GLU A 190 7.11 -32.82 5.18
C GLU A 190 6.14 -32.11 6.14
N THR A 191 5.54 -31.00 5.73
CA THR A 191 4.43 -30.34 6.45
C THR A 191 3.25 -30.34 5.51
N GLU A 192 2.07 -30.82 5.95
CA GLU A 192 0.87 -30.72 5.11
C GLU A 192 0.71 -29.26 4.67
N PRO A 193 0.78 -28.94 3.37
CA PRO A 193 0.78 -27.56 2.94
C PRO A 193 -0.57 -26.98 3.36
N TYR A 194 -0.54 -25.96 4.22
CA TYR A 194 -1.70 -25.12 4.48
C TYR A 194 -2.09 -24.48 3.15
N ASN A 195 -2.98 -25.14 2.42
CA ASN A 195 -3.38 -24.77 1.07
C ASN A 195 -4.44 -23.66 1.10
N ASP A 196 -4.26 -22.69 2.00
CA ASP A 196 -5.10 -21.52 2.12
C ASP A 196 -4.54 -20.41 1.23
N SER A 197 -5.42 -19.67 0.55
CA SER A 197 -5.03 -18.54 -0.31
C SER A 197 -4.47 -17.36 0.51
N PHE A 198 -4.75 -17.32 1.82
CA PHE A 198 -4.32 -16.28 2.74
C PHE A 198 -4.08 -16.83 4.15
N GLN A 199 -3.34 -16.08 4.96
CA GLN A 199 -3.07 -16.38 6.36
C GLN A 199 -3.47 -15.22 7.27
N ILE A 200 -3.75 -15.54 8.54
CA ILE A 200 -4.01 -14.53 9.58
C ILE A 200 -2.68 -14.11 10.20
N SER A 201 -2.25 -12.88 9.92
CA SER A 201 -1.03 -12.30 10.49
C SER A 201 -1.24 -11.81 11.92
N GLU A 202 -2.37 -11.14 12.20
CA GLU A 202 -2.66 -10.60 13.52
C GLU A 202 -4.14 -10.65 13.85
N VAL A 203 -4.46 -10.77 15.15
CA VAL A 203 -5.83 -10.76 15.67
C VAL A 203 -5.95 -9.77 16.82
N SER A 204 -7.04 -9.01 16.83
CA SER A 204 -7.35 -8.09 17.92
C SER A 204 -8.85 -8.04 18.22
N LEU A 205 -9.18 -7.66 19.46
CA LEU A 205 -10.55 -7.47 19.91
C LEU A 205 -10.68 -6.09 20.55
N HIS A 206 -11.57 -5.25 20.03
CA HIS A 206 -11.77 -3.89 20.52
C HIS A 206 -13.24 -3.47 20.52
N GLU A 207 -13.51 -2.33 21.15
CA GLU A 207 -14.82 -1.66 21.17
C GLU A 207 -14.65 -0.26 20.59
N GLY A 208 -15.35 0.06 19.49
CA GLY A 208 -15.23 1.36 18.82
C GLY A 208 -14.18 1.39 17.71
N GLU A 209 -13.48 2.52 17.54
CA GLU A 209 -12.39 2.63 16.57
C GLU A 209 -11.12 1.93 17.09
N PHE A 210 -10.29 1.44 16.16
CA PHE A 210 -9.02 0.81 16.51
C PHE A 210 -8.06 1.85 17.10
N GLU A 211 -7.59 1.60 18.33
CA GLU A 211 -6.60 2.42 19.02
C GLU A 211 -5.28 1.66 19.21
N ASP A 212 -4.14 2.37 19.21
CA ASP A 212 -2.80 1.80 19.41
C ASP A 212 -2.63 1.09 20.77
N SER A 213 -3.49 1.38 21.75
CA SER A 213 -3.53 0.70 23.05
C SER A 213 -4.24 -0.66 23.02
N THR A 214 -4.84 -1.04 21.89
CA THR A 214 -5.53 -2.33 21.73
C THR A 214 -4.52 -3.46 21.74
N TYR A 215 -4.82 -4.52 22.49
CA TYR A 215 -3.99 -5.72 22.47
C TYR A 215 -4.15 -6.46 21.15
N VAL A 216 -3.01 -6.75 20.51
CA VAL A 216 -2.90 -7.50 19.26
C VAL A 216 -2.04 -8.74 19.51
N VAL A 217 -2.47 -9.88 18.97
CA VAL A 217 -1.70 -11.12 18.99
C VAL A 217 -1.29 -11.48 17.56
N SER A 218 -0.02 -11.84 17.36
CA SER A 218 0.47 -12.36 16.09
C SER A 218 0.01 -13.80 15.88
N GLY A 219 -0.33 -14.14 14.64
CA GLY A 219 -0.71 -15.50 14.21
C GLY A 219 0.40 -16.52 14.46
N ASP A 220 1.67 -16.13 14.33
CA ASP A 220 2.84 -17.02 14.44
C ASP A 220 3.01 -17.65 15.83
N ILE A 221 2.52 -16.97 16.88
CA ILE A 221 2.61 -17.42 18.27
C ILE A 221 1.30 -18.03 18.77
N MET A 222 0.29 -18.11 17.90
CA MET A 222 -1.01 -18.66 18.24
C MET A 222 -0.96 -20.18 18.32
N ASP A 223 -1.80 -20.76 19.18
CA ASP A 223 -2.00 -22.21 19.19
C ASP A 223 -2.62 -22.67 17.87
N GLY A 224 -2.07 -23.72 17.24
CA GLY A 224 -2.50 -24.17 15.92
C GLY A 224 -3.98 -24.56 15.85
N TYR A 225 -4.50 -25.20 16.91
CA TYR A 225 -5.92 -25.55 16.96
C TYR A 225 -6.82 -24.31 17.07
N LEU A 226 -6.39 -23.28 17.82
CA LEU A 226 -7.09 -22.00 17.83
C LEU A 226 -7.07 -21.34 16.45
N TYR A 227 -5.93 -21.36 15.75
CA TYR A 227 -5.81 -20.81 14.40
C TYR A 227 -6.80 -21.48 13.42
N ASP A 228 -6.86 -22.81 13.40
CA ASP A 228 -7.79 -23.57 12.56
C ASP A 228 -9.26 -23.19 12.85
N LEU A 229 -9.62 -23.03 14.12
CA LEU A 229 -10.97 -22.60 14.51
C LEU A 229 -11.29 -21.18 14.02
N LEU A 230 -10.31 -20.27 14.00
CA LEU A 230 -10.50 -18.91 13.48
C LEU A 230 -10.63 -18.89 11.95
N MET A 231 -9.86 -19.71 11.23
CA MET A 231 -10.01 -19.85 9.78
C MET A 231 -11.39 -20.42 9.40
N ASN A 232 -11.83 -21.50 10.06
CA ASN A 232 -13.19 -22.04 9.89
C ASN A 232 -14.26 -20.97 10.19
N TYR A 233 -14.05 -20.15 11.23
CA TYR A 233 -14.96 -19.08 11.60
C TYR A 233 -15.08 -17.97 10.53
N LEU A 234 -14.00 -17.69 9.79
CA LEU A 234 -14.02 -16.78 8.63
C LEU A 234 -14.72 -17.42 7.43
N GLU A 235 -14.47 -18.70 7.18
CA GLU A 235 -15.07 -19.46 6.09
C GLU A 235 -16.61 -19.52 6.21
N GLU A 236 -17.14 -19.80 7.41
CA GLU A 236 -18.59 -19.80 7.68
C GLU A 236 -19.27 -18.44 7.38
N ARG A 237 -18.51 -17.34 7.37
CA ARG A 237 -18.99 -15.99 7.03
C ARG A 237 -18.90 -15.67 5.53
N GLY A 238 -18.36 -16.61 4.75
CA GLY A 238 -18.16 -16.51 3.32
C GLY A 238 -16.83 -15.88 2.93
N ILE A 239 -15.83 -15.91 3.82
CA ILE A 239 -14.44 -15.54 3.52
C ILE A 239 -13.66 -16.84 3.34
N SER A 240 -13.84 -17.47 2.18
CA SER A 240 -13.19 -18.72 1.78
C SER A 240 -12.02 -18.46 0.83
N ASN A 241 -11.26 -19.51 0.48
CA ASN A 241 -10.20 -19.45 -0.52
C ASN A 241 -10.73 -18.96 -1.89
N ASP A 242 -11.86 -19.49 -2.37
CA ASP A 242 -12.54 -19.00 -3.58
C ASP A 242 -12.88 -17.50 -3.54
N PHE A 243 -13.21 -16.98 -2.35
CA PHE A 243 -13.49 -15.57 -2.18
C PHE A 243 -12.22 -14.73 -2.23
N ALA A 244 -11.14 -15.20 -1.60
CA ALA A 244 -9.83 -14.57 -1.66
C ALA A 244 -9.31 -14.46 -3.11
N ASP A 245 -9.48 -15.50 -3.92
CA ASP A 245 -9.10 -15.49 -5.33
C ASP A 245 -9.89 -14.44 -6.14
N LYS A 246 -11.20 -14.34 -5.89
CA LYS A 246 -12.05 -13.30 -6.51
C LYS A 246 -11.66 -11.89 -6.04
N MET A 247 -11.24 -11.74 -4.79
CA MET A 247 -10.73 -10.47 -4.28
C MET A 247 -9.46 -10.04 -5.02
N ILE A 248 -8.55 -10.96 -5.36
CA ILE A 248 -7.35 -10.63 -6.15
C ILE A 248 -7.74 -10.06 -7.52
N VAL A 249 -8.69 -10.69 -8.22
CA VAL A 249 -9.16 -10.19 -9.52
C VAL A 249 -9.81 -8.82 -9.38
N PHE A 250 -10.63 -8.63 -8.35
CA PHE A 250 -11.25 -7.34 -8.04
C PHE A 250 -10.22 -6.24 -7.76
N PHE A 251 -9.24 -6.50 -6.87
CA PHE A 251 -8.19 -5.53 -6.56
C PHE A 251 -7.33 -5.22 -7.76
N THR A 252 -7.05 -6.21 -8.61
CA THR A 252 -6.28 -6.01 -9.86
C THR A 252 -7.02 -5.05 -10.80
N SER A 253 -8.32 -5.27 -11.01
CA SER A 253 -9.16 -4.38 -11.82
C SER A 253 -9.27 -2.96 -11.23
N TYR A 254 -9.35 -2.87 -9.89
CA TYR A 254 -9.44 -1.60 -9.18
C TYR A 254 -8.12 -0.81 -9.20
N GLU A 255 -6.98 -1.49 -8.99
CA GLU A 255 -5.64 -0.93 -9.13
C GLU A 255 -5.45 -0.33 -10.53
N HIS A 256 -5.78 -1.12 -11.55
CA HIS A 256 -5.63 -0.69 -12.94
C HIS A 256 -6.50 0.54 -13.25
N GLN A 257 -7.70 0.62 -12.69
CA GLN A 257 -8.55 1.81 -12.78
C GLN A 257 -7.91 3.04 -12.10
N LEU A 258 -7.27 2.87 -10.93
CA LEU A 258 -6.56 3.94 -10.24
C LEU A 258 -5.33 4.40 -11.02
N TYR A 259 -4.58 3.48 -11.62
CA TYR A 259 -3.45 3.79 -12.49
C TYR A 259 -3.88 4.66 -13.68
N ILE A 260 -4.96 4.29 -14.37
CA ILE A 260 -5.53 5.12 -15.46
C ILE A 260 -5.90 6.52 -14.96
N ASN A 261 -6.45 6.63 -13.74
CA ASN A 261 -6.80 7.92 -13.16
C ASN A 261 -5.56 8.74 -12.77
N LEU A 262 -4.49 8.09 -12.32
CA LEU A 262 -3.19 8.73 -12.08
C LEU A 262 -2.63 9.31 -13.39
N LEU A 263 -2.62 8.54 -14.48
CA LEU A 263 -2.17 9.00 -15.79
C LEU A 263 -2.97 10.22 -16.29
N LYS A 264 -4.30 10.20 -16.12
CA LYS A 264 -5.16 11.36 -16.44
C LYS A 264 -4.83 12.57 -15.56
N GLY A 265 -4.59 12.36 -14.27
CA GLY A 265 -4.20 13.41 -13.32
C GLY A 265 -2.86 14.03 -13.68
N MET A 266 -1.87 13.21 -14.02
CA MET A 266 -0.55 13.63 -14.50
C MET A 266 -0.67 14.46 -15.77
N LYS A 267 -1.43 13.98 -16.77
CA LYS A 267 -1.68 14.71 -18.01
C LYS A 267 -2.30 16.09 -17.72
N SER A 268 -3.35 16.14 -16.92
CA SER A 268 -4.01 17.42 -16.57
C SER A 268 -3.11 18.37 -15.77
N PHE A 269 -2.13 17.84 -15.04
CA PHE A 269 -1.15 18.65 -14.32
C PHE A 269 -0.12 19.27 -15.27
N ILE A 270 0.35 18.51 -16.26
CA ILE A 270 1.36 18.95 -17.24
C ILE A 270 0.78 19.96 -18.25
N GLU A 271 -0.50 19.83 -18.57
CA GLU A 271 -1.21 20.75 -19.49
C GLU A 271 -1.53 22.12 -18.87
N LYS A 272 -1.28 22.34 -17.57
CA LYS A 272 -1.54 23.60 -16.85
C LYS A 272 -0.29 24.46 -16.70
#